data_AF-A0A1H7FH27-F1
#
_entry.id   AF-A0A1H7FH27-F1
#
_cell.length_a   1.000
_cell.length_b   1.000
_cell.length_c   1.000
_cell.angle_alpha   90.00
_cell.angle_beta   90.00
_cell.angle_gamma   90.00
#
_symmetry.space_group_name_H-M   'P 1'
#
loop_
_entity.id
_entity.type
_entity.pdbx_description
1 polymer ?
#
loop_
_entity_poly.entity_id
_entity_poly.type
_entity_poly.pdbx_seq_one_letter_code
_entity_poly.pdbx_strand_id
1 'polypeptide(L)' 'MPDEKSDEKARRRIVFDDPTSGRSRDDSDAGWGRERGEGSRDRDWYLSETPPHHGEK' A
#
# COMPACT_ATOMS: atom_id res chain seq x y z
N MET A 1 -46.10 0.89 -7.51
CA MET A 1 -45.22 0.76 -8.69
C MET A 1 -44.05 1.70 -8.49
N PRO A 2 -42.80 1.24 -8.43
CA PRO A 2 -41.67 2.17 -8.43
C PRO A 2 -41.78 3.08 -9.66
N ASP A 3 -41.49 4.36 -9.45
CA ASP A 3 -41.74 5.41 -10.43
C ASP A 3 -40.73 5.27 -11.58
N GLU A 4 -41.18 4.76 -12.73
CA GLU A 4 -40.36 4.38 -13.89
C GLU A 4 -39.46 5.51 -14.40
N LYS A 5 -39.87 6.77 -14.17
CA LYS A 5 -39.07 7.96 -14.49
C LYS A 5 -37.84 8.14 -13.59
N SER A 6 -37.90 7.65 -12.35
CA SER A 6 -36.78 7.73 -11.40
C SER A 6 -35.66 6.75 -11.78
N ASP A 7 -36.03 5.55 -12.26
CA ASP A 7 -35.10 4.54 -12.76
C ASP A 7 -34.38 5.02 -14.03
N GLU A 8 -35.09 5.68 -14.94
CA GLU A 8 -34.49 6.23 -16.15
C GLU A 8 -33.47 7.36 -15.84
N LYS A 9 -33.73 8.15 -14.80
CA LYS A 9 -32.80 9.19 -14.32
C LYS A 9 -31.58 8.59 -13.61
N ALA A 10 -31.73 7.46 -12.92
CA ALA A 10 -30.62 6.74 -12.30
C ALA A 10 -29.68 6.13 -13.36
N ARG A 11 -30.24 5.54 -14.43
CA ARG A 11 -29.47 4.92 -15.53
C ARG A 11 -28.65 5.91 -16.36
N ARG A 12 -29.03 7.20 -16.38
CA ARG A 12 -28.31 8.26 -17.10
C ARG A 12 -27.25 8.98 -16.26
N ARG A 13 -26.98 8.53 -15.03
CA ARG A 13 -26.00 9.14 -14.13
C ARG A 13 -24.61 8.57 -14.41
N ILE A 14 -23.64 9.45 -14.66
CA ILE A 14 -22.21 9.08 -14.57
C ILE A 14 -21.84 9.11 -13.09
N VAL A 15 -21.42 7.96 -12.56
CA VAL A 15 -20.92 7.84 -11.18
C VAL A 15 -19.40 7.83 -11.24
N PHE A 16 -18.78 8.76 -10.52
CA PHE A 16 -17.35 8.76 -10.31
C PHE A 16 -17.09 8.23 -8.90
N ASP A 17 -16.35 7.13 -8.82
CA ASP A 17 -15.84 6.64 -7.54
C ASP A 17 -14.72 7.55 -7.05
N ASP A 18 -14.54 7.62 -5.73
CA ASP A 18 -13.43 8.36 -5.14
C ASP A 18 -12.09 7.73 -5.58
N PRO A 19 -11.19 8.50 -6.22
CA PRO A 19 -9.93 7.97 -6.73
C PRO A 19 -9.03 7.37 -5.64
N THR A 20 -9.24 7.72 -4.37
CA THR A 20 -8.45 7.20 -3.24
C THR A 20 -9.14 6.09 -2.44
N SER A 21 -10.36 5.71 -2.82
CA SER A 21 -11.13 4.70 -2.08
C SER A 21 -10.63 3.26 -2.27
N GLY A 22 -9.85 3.03 -3.33
CA GLY A 22 -9.23 1.73 -3.61
C GLY A 22 -7.86 1.59 -2.93
N ARG A 23 -7.52 0.36 -2.52
CA ARG A 23 -6.16 0.05 -2.08
C ARG A 23 -5.22 0.01 -3.28
N SER A 24 -4.17 0.82 -3.26
CA SER A 24 -3.17 0.85 -4.31
C SER A 24 -2.19 -0.32 -4.17
N ARG A 25 -1.45 -0.60 -5.24
CA ARG A 25 -0.35 -1.58 -5.21
C ARG A 25 0.80 -1.10 -4.32
N ASP A 26 0.93 0.21 -4.15
CA ASP A 26 1.96 0.84 -3.31
C ASP A 26 1.66 0.71 -1.81
N ASP A 27 0.38 0.54 -1.45
CA ASP A 27 -0.06 0.24 -0.07
C ASP A 27 0.23 -1.21 0.36
N SER A 28 0.85 -2.00 -0.52
CA SER A 28 1.23 -3.37 -0.21
C SER A 28 2.66 -3.42 0.32
N ASP A 29 2.86 -4.15 1.42
CA ASP A 29 4.21 -4.53 1.90
C ASP A 29 4.92 -5.52 0.95
N ALA A 30 4.43 -5.73 -0.28
CA ALA A 30 5.07 -6.57 -1.28
C ALA A 30 6.50 -6.05 -1.55
N GLY A 31 7.50 -6.91 -1.42
CA GLY A 31 8.92 -6.54 -1.55
C GLY A 31 9.59 -6.04 -0.26
N TRP A 32 8.83 -5.77 0.81
CA TRP A 32 9.36 -5.33 2.11
C TRP A 32 9.75 -6.50 3.04
N GLY A 33 10.33 -7.57 2.48
CA GLY A 33 10.92 -8.67 3.27
C GLY A 33 9.96 -9.77 3.74
N ARG A 34 8.78 -9.91 3.11
CA ARG A 34 7.85 -11.03 3.41
C ARG A 34 8.35 -12.38 2.93
N GLU A 35 9.25 -12.40 1.96
CA GLU A 35 10.00 -13.59 1.59
C GLU A 35 11.18 -13.66 2.54
N ARG A 36 11.30 -14.76 3.30
CA ARG A 36 12.51 -15.08 4.07
C ARG A 36 13.61 -15.46 3.06
N GLY A 37 14.02 -14.48 2.25
CA GLY A 37 15.03 -14.64 1.22
C GLY A 37 16.35 -15.04 1.86
N GLU A 38 17.13 -15.85 1.13
CA GLU A 38 18.55 -16.13 1.39
C GLU A 38 19.32 -14.80 1.48
N GLY A 39 19.32 -14.17 2.66
CA GLY A 39 19.81 -12.79 2.80
C GLY A 39 19.30 -12.04 4.02
N SER A 40 18.27 -12.53 4.72
CA SER A 40 17.93 -12.02 6.05
C SER A 40 19.06 -12.33 7.03
N ARG A 41 19.91 -11.33 7.28
CA ARG A 41 20.95 -11.37 8.30
C ARG A 41 20.31 -11.39 9.68
N ASP A 42 20.90 -12.16 10.59
CA ASP A 42 20.38 -12.29 11.95
C ASP A 42 20.44 -10.95 12.70
N ARG A 43 19.60 -10.81 13.74
CA ARG A 43 19.52 -9.60 14.58
C ARG A 43 20.89 -9.16 15.12
N ASP A 44 21.75 -10.12 15.44
CA ASP A 44 23.08 -9.85 16.00
C ASP A 44 23.99 -9.14 14.98
N TRP A 45 23.83 -9.42 13.68
CA TRP A 45 24.54 -8.71 12.63
C TRP A 45 24.19 -7.22 12.60
N TYR A 46 22.89 -6.88 12.67
CA TYR A 46 22.42 -5.49 12.71
C TYR A 46 22.90 -4.74 13.95
N LEU A 47 23.01 -5.42 15.09
CA LEU A 47 23.51 -4.82 16.33
C LEU A 47 25.04 -4.62 16.29
N SER A 48 25.75 -5.43 15.51
CA SER A 48 27.20 -5.34 15.34
C SER A 48 27.64 -4.35 14.28
N GLU A 49 26.78 -4.02 13.31
CA GLU A 49 27.10 -3.06 12.25
C GLU A 49 27.16 -1.65 12.86
N THR A 50 28.36 -1.18 13.10
CA THR A 50 28.61 0.23 13.44
C THR A 50 28.54 1.02 12.14
N PRO A 51 27.56 1.93 11.94
CA PRO A 51 27.52 2.73 10.73
C PRO A 51 28.84 3.50 10.59
N PRO A 52 29.51 3.51 9.43
CA PRO A 52 30.86 4.07 9.27
C PRO A 52 30.98 5.59 9.54
N HIS A 53 29.93 6.26 10.03
CA HIS A 53 29.90 7.69 10.27
C HIS A 53 29.09 8.06 11.52
N HIS A 54 29.49 7.58 12.70
CA HIS A 54 29.34 8.41 13.90
C HIS A 54 30.65 9.18 14.07
N GLY A 55 30.66 10.39 13.52
CA GLY A 55 31.84 11.24 13.41
C GLY A 55 32.63 11.34 14.71
N GLU A 56 33.94 11.10 14.60
CA GLU A 56 34.92 11.55 15.57
C GLU A 56 34.70 13.05 15.82
N LYS A 57 34.59 13.43 17.09
CA LYS A 57 34.80 14.81 17.53
C LYS A 57 36.26 14.98 17.92
#